data_AF-A0A2P5EW09-F1
#
_entry.id   AF-A0A2P5EW09-F1
#
_cell.length_a   1.000
_cell.length_b   1.000
_cell.length_c   1.000
_cell.angle_alpha   90.00
_cell.angle_beta   90.00
_cell.angle_gamma   90.00
#
_symmetry.space_group_name_H-M   'P 1'
#
loop_
_entity.id
_entity.type
_entity.pdbx_description
1 polymer ?
#
loop_
_entity_poly.entity_id
_entity_poly.type
_entity_poly.pdbx_seq_one_letter_code
_entity_poly.pdbx_strand_id
1 'polypeptide(L)' 'MADPIKTVLWHPPELGLLKLKVDVAVDWNIEYVGVGVVIRDASGNVASALTSKLK' A
#
# COMPACT_ATOMS: atom_id res chain seq x y z
N MET A 1 7.97 -5.63 25.48
CA MET A 1 7.84 -4.48 24.55
C MET A 1 8.58 -4.86 23.28
N ALA A 2 7.91 -4.79 22.12
CA ALA A 2 8.60 -4.98 20.84
C ALA A 2 9.32 -3.67 20.48
N ASP A 3 10.52 -3.77 19.92
CA ASP A 3 11.19 -2.61 19.36
C ASP A 3 10.35 -2.01 18.22
N PRO A 4 10.27 -0.68 18.09
CA PRO A 4 9.54 -0.06 16.99
C PRO A 4 10.15 -0.49 15.66
N ILE A 5 9.28 -0.79 14.68
CA ILE A 5 9.70 -1.12 13.32
C ILE A 5 10.52 0.04 12.74
N LYS A 6 11.71 -0.27 12.23
CA LYS A 6 12.50 0.69 11.46
C LYS A 6 11.72 1.05 10.19
N THR A 7 11.41 2.33 10.04
CA THR A 7 10.79 2.85 8.82
C THR A 7 11.82 2.87 7.69
N VAL A 8 11.53 2.17 6.60
CA VAL A 8 12.34 2.23 5.38
C VAL A 8 11.76 3.31 4.47
N LEU A 9 12.59 4.25 4.03
CA LEU A 9 12.16 5.25 3.04
C LEU A 9 11.76 4.55 1.75
N TRP A 10 10.67 5.03 1.14
CA TRP A 10 10.26 4.49 -0.15
C TRP A 10 11.34 4.78 -1.20
N HIS A 11 11.77 3.72 -1.88
CA HIS A 11 12.61 3.80 -3.07
C HIS A 11 11.82 3.30 -4.28
N PRO A 12 12.00 3.89 -5.47
CA PRO A 12 11.44 3.33 -6.70
C PRO A 12 11.90 1.88 -6.93
N PRO A 13 11.10 1.06 -7.64
CA PRO A 13 11.58 -0.24 -8.13
C PRO A 13 12.64 -0.05 -9.22
N GLU A 14 13.39 -1.12 -9.51
CA GLU A 14 14.30 -1.15 -10.67
C GLU A 14 13.51 -1.04 -11.98
N LEU A 15 14.19 -0.61 -13.05
CA LEU A 15 13.59 -0.53 -14.39
C LEU A 15 13.05 -1.90 -14.83
N GLY A 16 11.85 -1.91 -15.39
CA GLY A 16 11.14 -3.14 -15.79
C GLY A 16 10.35 -3.81 -14.66
N LEU A 17 10.42 -3.31 -13.43
CA LEU A 17 9.62 -3.79 -12.30
C LEU A 17 8.54 -2.79 -11.90
N LEU A 18 7.47 -3.32 -11.29
CA LEU A 18 6.41 -2.56 -10.66
C LEU A 18 6.47 -2.76 -9.14
N LYS A 19 6.25 -1.69 -8.38
CA LYS A 19 6.16 -1.74 -6.91
C LYS A 19 4.72 -1.60 -6.46
N LEU A 20 4.23 -2.63 -5.76
CA LEU A 20 2.93 -2.66 -5.11
C LEU A 20 3.04 -2.03 -3.70
N LYS A 21 2.17 -1.08 -3.39
CA LYS A 21 1.90 -0.62 -2.02
C LYS A 21 0.50 -1.05 -1.63
N VAL A 22 0.36 -1.60 -0.44
CA VAL A 22 -0.92 -2.02 0.14
C VAL A 22 -1.08 -1.34 1.48
N ASP A 23 -2.27 -0.82 1.75
CA ASP A 23 -2.65 -0.28 3.05
C ASP A 23 -4.06 -0.75 3.43
N VAL A 24 -4.33 -0.84 4.73
CA VAL A 24 -5.60 -1.33 5.26
C VAL A 24 -6.18 -0.32 6.23
N ALA A 25 -7.44 0.06 6.00
CA ALA A 25 -8.21 0.87 6.92
C ALA A 25 -9.29 0.00 7.59
N VAL A 26 -9.34 0.01 8.92
CA VAL A 26 -10.37 -0.68 9.70
C VAL A 26 -11.22 0.37 10.39
N ASP A 27 -12.53 0.35 10.16
CA ASP A 27 -13.49 1.17 10.90
C ASP A 27 -14.44 0.26 11.68
N TRP A 28 -14.23 0.25 12.99
CA TRP A 28 -15.00 -0.56 13.94
C TRP A 28 -16.45 -0.09 14.10
N ASN A 29 -16.75 1.19 13.85
CA ASN A 29 -18.10 1.72 14.06
C ASN A 29 -19.08 1.26 12.98
N ILE A 30 -18.55 0.98 11.79
CA ILE A 30 -19.32 0.52 10.64
C ILE A 30 -19.01 -0.93 10.26
N GLU A 31 -18.21 -1.64 11.07
CA GLU A 31 -17.82 -3.04 10.89
C GLU A 31 -17.26 -3.32 9.47
N TYR A 32 -16.37 -2.45 8.99
CA TYR A 32 -15.80 -2.59 7.65
C TYR A 32 -14.28 -2.53 7.63
N VAL A 33 -13.71 -3.28 6.67
CA VAL A 33 -12.29 -3.24 6.34
C VAL A 33 -12.13 -2.81 4.89
N GLY A 34 -11.40 -1.71 4.68
CA GLY A 34 -10.97 -1.25 3.36
C GLY A 34 -9.54 -1.67 3.08
N VAL A 35 -9.28 -2.19 1.89
CA VAL A 35 -7.92 -2.48 1.40
C VAL A 35 -7.63 -1.59 0.20
N GLY A 36 -6.62 -0.73 0.32
CA GLY A 36 -6.15 0.17 -0.72
C GLY A 36 -4.85 -0.31 -1.33
N VAL A 37 -4.73 -0.20 -2.65
CA VAL A 37 -3.56 -0.65 -3.40
C VAL A 37 -3.12 0.40 -4.41
N VAL A 38 -1.82 0.68 -4.47
CA VAL A 38 -1.19 1.54 -5.49
C VAL A 38 0.00 0.83 -6.12
N ILE A 39 0.00 0.74 -7.45
CA ILE A 39 1.10 0.19 -8.24
C ILE A 39 1.86 1.33 -8.89
N ARG A 40 3.18 1.36 -8.71
CA ARG A 40 4.06 2.38 -9.31
C ARG A 40 5.15 1.78 -10.16
N ASP A 41 5.52 2.49 -11.22
CA ASP A 41 6.68 2.18 -12.05
C ASP A 41 8.00 2.71 -11.42
N ALA A 42 9.12 2.46 -12.10
CA ALA A 42 10.45 2.92 -11.71
C ALA A 42 10.63 4.44 -11.72
N SER A 43 9.78 5.18 -12.46
CA SER A 43 9.75 6.65 -12.46
C SER A 43 8.91 7.21 -11.32
N GLY A 44 8.23 6.34 -10.56
CA GLY A 44 7.33 6.71 -9.48
C GLY A 44 5.90 7.06 -9.96
N ASN A 45 5.61 6.93 -11.25
CA ASN A 45 4.28 7.16 -11.80
C ASN A 45 3.32 6.07 -11.30
N VAL A 46 2.07 6.43 -11.10
CA VAL A 46 1.03 5.45 -10.75
C VAL A 46 0.60 4.73 -12.02
N ALA A 47 0.90 3.44 -12.09
CA ALA A 47 0.45 2.56 -13.18
C ALA A 47 -1.00 2.11 -12.97
N SER A 48 -1.40 1.90 -11.71
CA SER A 48 -2.77 1.53 -11.33
C SER A 48 -3.04 1.81 -9.86
N ALA A 49 -4.31 2.02 -9.52
CA ALA A 49 -4.80 2.13 -8.15
C ALA A 49 -6.12 1.36 -8.02
N LEU A 50 -6.26 0.61 -6.93
CA LEU A 50 -7.41 -0.27 -6.69
C LEU A 50 -7.85 -0.12 -5.22
N THR A 51 -9.14 -0.33 -5.00
CA THR A 51 -9.70 -0.40 -3.65
C THR A 51 -10.68 -1.55 -3.58
N SER A 52 -10.68 -2.26 -2.45
CA SER A 52 -11.68 -3.27 -2.14
C SER A 52 -12.24 -3.02 -0.75
N LYS A 53 -13.53 -3.26 -0.60
CA LYS A 53 -14.23 -3.23 0.68
C LYS A 53 -14.57 -4.67 1.06
N LEU A 54 -14.07 -5.09 2.20
CA LEU A 54 -14.36 -6.39 2.80
C LEU A 54 -15.40 -6.17 3.92
N LYS A 55 -16.39 -7.04 3.94
CA LYS A 55 -17.43 -7.12 4.97
C LYS A 55 -17.22 -8.40 5.76
#